data_AF-A0AAV0VNT1-F1
#
_entry.id   AF-A0AAV0VNT1-F1
#
_cell.length_a   1.000
_cell.length_b   1.000
_cell.length_c   1.000
_cell.angle_alpha   90.00
_cell.angle_beta   90.00
_cell.angle_gamma   90.00
#
_symmetry.space_group_name_H-M   'P 1'
#
loop_
_entity.id
_entity.type
_entity.pdbx_description
1 polymer ?
#
loop_
_entity_poly.entity_id
_entity_poly.type
_entity_poly.pdbx_seq_one_letter_code
_entity_poly.pdbx_strand_id
1 'polypeptide(L)'
;MYSAGSNIVGKFTQSVRRIVQDVKDEGTASGQTKEEVIETNERLRAVRIRLEESYDTAKKSLITLMTKYTESKSTRNVFQRYNLLKAMIKDVIRLETQYWTLVEIPKQEKQETVPSFVLRACGIVEKSQKSGEGVKSTAKIAEEDEKKRERIDRLCDMTTAQIEAENTQMTNDLYRLLKKYTGLRNLIRELKVEYVNSKVYPIFPRYNILKDLIKDIMHHQEYMEVCHEVDAV
;
A
#
# COMPACT_ATOMS: atom_id res chain seq x y z
N MET A 1 -37.09 -11.76 -22.22
CA MET A 1 -35.89 -12.58 -21.97
C MET A 1 -34.95 -11.81 -21.06
N TYR A 2 -34.35 -12.52 -20.10
CA TYR A 2 -33.87 -12.04 -18.80
C TYR A 2 -32.80 -10.94 -18.82
N SER A 3 -32.99 -9.96 -17.92
CA SER A 3 -31.98 -8.99 -17.47
C SER A 3 -30.95 -9.71 -16.59
N ALA A 4 -29.68 -9.72 -17.01
CA ALA A 4 -28.57 -10.23 -16.22
C ALA A 4 -28.14 -9.17 -15.20
N GLY A 5 -28.73 -9.22 -14.01
CA GLY A 5 -28.26 -8.46 -12.86
C GLY A 5 -26.86 -8.90 -12.46
N SER A 6 -25.89 -7.98 -12.58
CA SER A 6 -24.53 -8.17 -12.08
C SER A 6 -24.53 -8.34 -10.56
N ASN A 7 -24.42 -9.58 -10.09
CA ASN A 7 -24.30 -9.92 -8.67
C ASN A 7 -22.93 -9.53 -8.11
N ILE A 8 -22.76 -8.24 -7.79
CA ILE A 8 -21.58 -7.67 -7.15
C ILE A 8 -21.36 -8.26 -5.73
N VAL A 9 -22.46 -8.55 -5.01
CA VAL A 9 -22.44 -9.13 -3.65
C VAL A 9 -21.88 -10.56 -3.63
N GLY A 10 -22.10 -11.33 -4.70
CA GLY A 10 -21.58 -12.69 -4.84
C GLY A 10 -20.06 -12.76 -5.03
N LYS A 11 -19.48 -11.74 -5.67
CA LYS A 11 -18.01 -11.66 -5.87
C LYS A 11 -17.29 -11.15 -4.62
N PHE A 12 -17.91 -10.23 -3.89
CA PHE A 12 -17.37 -9.71 -2.63
C PHE A 12 -17.23 -10.80 -1.57
N THR A 13 -18.25 -11.66 -1.45
CA THR A 13 -18.23 -12.81 -0.53
C THR A 13 -17.26 -13.91 -0.96
N GLN A 14 -17.00 -14.07 -2.26
CA GLN A 14 -16.02 -15.04 -2.77
C GLN A 14 -14.56 -14.60 -2.54
N SER A 15 -14.26 -13.31 -2.70
CA SER A 15 -12.94 -12.75 -2.41
C SER A 15 -12.64 -12.81 -0.90
N VAL A 16 -13.62 -12.49 -0.04
CA VAL A 16 -13.50 -12.68 1.41
C VAL A 16 -13.28 -14.15 1.75
N ARG A 17 -14.03 -15.09 1.14
CA ARG A 17 -13.79 -16.53 1.35
C ARG A 17 -12.41 -16.98 0.90
N ARG A 18 -11.86 -16.48 -0.22
CA ARG A 18 -10.48 -16.78 -0.65
C ARG A 18 -9.45 -16.27 0.36
N ILE A 19 -9.58 -15.02 0.81
CA ILE A 19 -8.67 -14.43 1.80
C ILE A 19 -8.76 -15.16 3.15
N VAL A 20 -9.95 -15.61 3.55
CA VAL A 20 -10.17 -16.36 4.80
C VAL A 20 -9.65 -17.81 4.69
N GLN A 21 -9.64 -18.40 3.50
CA GLN A 21 -9.22 -19.79 3.29
C GLN A 21 -7.68 -19.97 3.22
N ASP A 22 -6.94 -18.90 2.91
CA ASP A 22 -5.47 -18.87 2.92
C ASP A 22 -4.87 -18.70 4.34
N VAL A 23 -5.72 -18.55 5.38
CA VAL A 23 -5.30 -18.35 6.79
C VAL A 23 -5.52 -19.61 7.64
N LYS A 24 -5.43 -20.80 7.03
CA LYS A 24 -5.64 -22.03 7.79
C LYS A 24 -4.43 -22.32 8.69
N ASP A 25 -4.65 -22.08 9.99
CA ASP A 25 -3.86 -22.48 11.16
C ASP A 25 -2.84 -23.61 10.91
N GLU A 26 -1.55 -23.27 11.04
CA GLU A 26 -0.53 -24.20 11.51
C GLU A 26 0.00 -23.72 12.86
N GLY A 27 -0.89 -23.78 13.87
CA GLY A 27 -0.51 -23.60 15.28
C GLY A 27 0.27 -24.81 15.78
N THR A 28 1.57 -24.85 15.48
CA THR A 28 2.54 -25.69 16.19
C THR A 28 3.54 -24.74 16.85
N ALA A 29 3.83 -24.91 18.14
CA ALA A 29 4.85 -24.12 18.83
C ALA A 29 6.14 -24.13 18.00
N SER A 30 6.60 -22.96 17.59
CA SER A 30 7.63 -22.83 16.53
C SER A 30 9.00 -23.39 16.94
N GLY A 31 9.19 -23.70 18.23
CA GLY A 31 10.46 -24.06 18.82
C GLY A 31 11.41 -22.86 19.01
N GLN A 32 10.96 -21.64 18.66
CA GLN A 32 11.74 -20.42 18.81
C GLN A 32 11.87 -20.00 20.27
N THR A 33 12.98 -19.33 20.60
CA THR A 33 13.15 -18.74 21.93
C THR A 33 12.25 -17.53 22.11
N LYS A 34 12.00 -17.14 23.36
CA LYS A 34 11.18 -15.95 23.65
C LYS A 34 11.77 -14.69 23.00
N GLU A 35 13.09 -14.58 23.00
CA GLU A 35 13.84 -13.49 22.39
C GLU A 35 13.62 -13.42 20.86
N GLU A 36 13.65 -14.56 20.17
CA GLU A 36 13.41 -14.63 18.71
C GLU A 36 11.97 -14.23 18.34
N VAL A 37 11.00 -14.63 19.16
CA VAL A 37 9.59 -14.28 18.96
C VAL A 37 9.37 -12.78 19.22
N ILE A 38 10.04 -12.20 20.22
CA ILE A 38 10.04 -10.75 20.49
C ILE A 38 10.70 -9.97 19.33
N GLU A 39 11.85 -10.44 18.83
CA GLU A 39 12.53 -9.81 17.70
C GLU A 39 11.62 -9.80 16.46
N THR A 40 10.97 -10.93 16.18
CA THR A 40 10.00 -11.04 15.09
C THR A 40 8.85 -10.05 15.26
N ASN A 41 8.32 -9.89 16.48
CA ASN A 41 7.26 -8.93 16.79
C ASN A 41 7.68 -7.49 16.45
N GLU A 42 8.86 -7.08 16.90
CA GLU A 42 9.38 -5.73 16.64
C GLU A 42 9.63 -5.49 15.14
N ARG A 43 10.16 -6.49 14.42
CA ARG A 43 10.35 -6.39 12.96
C ARG A 43 9.02 -6.21 12.21
N LEU A 44 8.00 -7.01 12.56
CA LEU A 44 6.67 -6.88 11.98
C LEU A 44 6.08 -5.48 12.25
N ARG A 45 6.18 -4.99 13.50
CA ARG A 45 5.66 -3.66 13.87
C ARG A 45 6.35 -2.52 13.14
N ALA A 46 7.69 -2.52 13.11
CA ALA A 46 8.46 -1.47 12.44
C ALA A 46 8.10 -1.37 10.95
N VAL A 47 7.98 -2.52 10.29
CA VAL A 47 7.62 -2.61 8.88
C VAL A 47 6.18 -2.17 8.64
N ARG A 48 5.25 -2.53 9.54
CA ARG A 48 3.86 -2.12 9.47
C ARG A 48 3.72 -0.60 9.46
N ILE A 49 4.32 0.09 10.43
CA ILE A 49 4.25 1.55 10.56
C ILE A 49 4.73 2.21 9.25
N ARG A 50 5.89 1.80 8.76
CA ARG A 50 6.45 2.38 7.53
C ARG A 50 5.60 2.09 6.28
N LEU A 51 5.05 0.88 6.20
CA LEU A 51 4.22 0.49 5.07
C LEU A 51 2.88 1.24 5.09
N GLU A 52 2.30 1.48 6.28
CA GLU A 52 1.12 2.33 6.47
C GLU A 52 1.38 3.76 5.96
N GLU A 53 2.52 4.37 6.31
CA GLU A 53 2.90 5.71 5.80
C GLU A 53 3.03 5.74 4.26
N SER A 54 3.66 4.71 3.68
CA SER A 54 3.84 4.60 2.23
C SER A 54 2.50 4.39 1.52
N TYR A 55 1.63 3.57 2.11
CA TYR A 55 0.27 3.34 1.66
C TYR A 55 -0.58 4.60 1.70
N ASP A 56 -0.59 5.31 2.83
CA ASP A 56 -1.31 6.56 2.99
C ASP A 56 -0.86 7.63 1.99
N THR A 57 0.45 7.70 1.73
CA THR A 57 1.00 8.62 0.73
C THR A 57 0.48 8.30 -0.67
N ALA A 58 0.49 7.02 -1.08
CA ALA A 58 -0.05 6.59 -2.37
C ALA A 58 -1.57 6.83 -2.45
N LYS A 59 -2.32 6.45 -1.41
CA LYS A 59 -3.77 6.64 -1.28
C LYS A 59 -4.16 8.11 -1.41
N LYS A 60 -3.56 8.99 -0.60
CA LYS A 60 -3.82 10.44 -0.63
C LYS A 60 -3.52 11.04 -2.00
N SER A 61 -2.45 10.60 -2.66
CA SER A 61 -2.08 11.10 -3.99
C SER A 61 -3.11 10.74 -5.06
N LEU A 62 -3.56 9.48 -5.07
CA LEU A 62 -4.59 9.01 -6.00
C LEU A 62 -5.97 9.65 -5.73
N ILE A 63 -6.37 9.79 -4.46
CA ILE A 63 -7.60 10.52 -4.10
C ILE A 63 -7.50 11.99 -4.56
N THR A 64 -6.36 12.64 -4.33
CA THR A 64 -6.13 14.04 -4.75
C THR A 64 -6.17 14.18 -6.27
N LEU A 65 -5.59 13.25 -7.02
CA LEU A 65 -5.71 13.19 -8.48
C LEU A 65 -7.18 13.22 -8.89
N MET A 66 -8.02 12.46 -8.18
CA MET A 66 -9.42 12.33 -8.51
C MET A 66 -10.27 13.55 -8.20
N THR A 67 -10.02 14.17 -7.05
CA THR A 67 -10.62 15.45 -6.68
C THR A 67 -10.28 16.51 -7.71
N LYS A 68 -8.98 16.69 -8.02
CA LYS A 68 -8.52 17.66 -9.03
C LYS A 68 -9.09 17.39 -10.43
N TYR A 69 -9.21 16.12 -10.83
CA TYR A 69 -9.79 15.77 -12.12
C TYR A 69 -11.26 16.14 -12.21
N THR A 70 -12.02 15.88 -11.14
CA THR A 70 -13.45 16.23 -11.05
C THR A 70 -13.64 17.73 -11.12
N GLU A 71 -12.86 18.50 -10.35
CA GLU A 71 -12.86 19.97 -10.38
C GLU A 71 -12.52 20.53 -11.77
N SER A 72 -11.55 19.92 -12.47
CA SER A 72 -11.12 20.35 -13.81
C SER A 72 -12.25 20.33 -14.85
N LYS A 73 -13.33 19.57 -14.63
CA LYS A 73 -14.48 19.51 -15.55
C LYS A 73 -15.19 20.86 -15.67
N SER A 74 -15.07 21.74 -14.69
CA SER A 74 -15.58 23.12 -14.73
C SER A 74 -14.80 24.03 -15.69
N THR A 75 -13.56 23.68 -16.03
CA THR A 75 -12.70 24.48 -16.93
C THR A 75 -13.13 24.29 -18.39
N ARG A 76 -13.74 25.33 -18.97
CA ARG A 76 -14.21 25.31 -20.38
C ARG A 76 -13.06 25.36 -21.40
N ASN A 77 -11.97 26.07 -21.08
CA ASN A 77 -10.84 26.20 -21.99
C ASN A 77 -10.01 24.89 -22.02
N VAL A 78 -9.98 24.25 -23.19
CA VAL A 78 -9.33 22.95 -23.38
C VAL A 78 -7.82 23.02 -23.15
N PHE A 79 -7.15 24.11 -23.54
CA PHE A 79 -5.71 24.27 -23.33
C PHE A 79 -5.35 24.43 -21.85
N GLN A 80 -6.15 25.21 -21.12
CA GLN A 80 -6.00 25.35 -19.67
C GLN A 80 -6.25 24.01 -18.97
N ARG A 81 -7.34 23.32 -19.32
CA ARG A 81 -7.66 22.02 -18.76
C ARG A 81 -6.59 20.98 -19.07
N TYR A 82 -6.06 20.96 -20.29
CA TYR A 82 -4.93 20.10 -20.66
C TYR A 82 -3.71 20.31 -19.75
N ASN A 83 -3.37 21.55 -19.43
CA ASN A 83 -2.28 21.84 -18.49
C ASN A 83 -2.59 21.35 -17.07
N LEU A 84 -3.84 21.47 -16.60
CA LEU A 84 -4.27 20.91 -15.31
C LEU A 84 -4.12 19.38 -15.28
N LEU A 85 -4.59 18.68 -16.33
CA LEU A 85 -4.49 17.21 -16.43
C LEU A 85 -3.03 16.76 -16.39
N LYS A 86 -2.14 17.47 -17.11
CA LYS A 86 -0.70 17.20 -17.04
C LYS A 86 -0.15 17.41 -15.64
N ALA A 87 -0.52 18.50 -14.97
CA ALA A 87 0.00 18.84 -13.65
C ALA A 87 -0.40 17.77 -12.62
N MET A 88 -1.68 17.41 -12.55
CA MET A 88 -2.16 16.42 -11.59
C MET A 88 -1.55 15.02 -11.82
N ILE A 89 -1.35 14.59 -13.07
CA ILE A 89 -0.65 13.32 -13.34
C ILE A 89 0.82 13.43 -12.93
N LYS A 90 1.48 14.57 -13.21
CA LYS A 90 2.88 14.80 -12.80
C LYS A 90 3.06 14.75 -11.28
N ASP A 91 2.10 15.26 -10.51
CA ASP A 91 2.14 15.21 -9.05
C ASP A 91 2.18 13.76 -8.54
N VAL A 92 1.37 12.87 -9.13
CA VAL A 92 1.27 11.46 -8.76
C VAL A 92 2.51 10.67 -9.19
N ILE A 93 2.90 10.75 -10.47
CA ILE A 93 4.04 9.97 -10.99
C ILE A 93 5.38 10.41 -10.40
N ARG A 94 5.45 11.60 -9.77
CA ARG A 94 6.64 12.04 -9.02
C ARG A 94 6.95 11.09 -7.87
N LEU A 95 5.94 10.45 -7.27
CA LEU A 95 6.13 9.45 -6.23
C LEU A 95 6.94 8.24 -6.73
N GLU A 96 6.78 7.85 -7.99
CA GLU A 96 7.58 6.80 -8.66
C GLU A 96 8.98 7.26 -9.10
N THR A 97 9.32 8.53 -8.92
CA THR A 97 10.68 9.05 -9.14
C THR A 97 11.40 9.30 -7.81
N GLN A 98 10.65 9.41 -6.72
CA GLN A 98 11.15 9.54 -5.36
C GLN A 98 11.19 8.15 -4.71
N TYR A 99 12.20 7.36 -5.08
CA TYR A 99 12.41 5.97 -4.66
C TYR A 99 12.39 5.73 -3.14
N TRP A 100 12.58 6.77 -2.34
CA TRP A 100 12.44 6.75 -0.88
C TRP A 100 10.99 6.75 -0.38
N THR A 101 10.09 7.34 -1.16
CA THR A 101 8.69 7.58 -0.79
C THR A 101 7.83 6.35 -1.00
N LEU A 102 8.16 5.50 -1.97
CA LEU A 102 7.44 4.25 -2.25
C LEU A 102 8.41 3.07 -2.35
N VAL A 103 8.41 2.20 -1.34
CA VAL A 103 9.20 0.97 -1.31
C VAL A 103 8.72 -0.01 -2.40
N GLU A 104 9.64 -0.58 -3.17
CA GLU A 104 9.30 -1.66 -4.10
C GLU A 104 9.28 -3.00 -3.37
N ILE A 105 8.12 -3.67 -3.36
CA ILE A 105 7.96 -5.01 -2.80
C ILE A 105 7.71 -6.00 -3.96
N PRO A 106 8.60 -6.99 -4.18
CA PRO A 106 8.38 -8.00 -5.19
C PRO A 106 7.13 -8.83 -4.88
N LYS A 107 6.47 -9.35 -5.91
CA LYS A 107 5.29 -10.20 -5.75
C LYS A 107 5.63 -11.47 -4.94
N GLN A 108 4.63 -12.01 -4.25
CA GLN A 108 4.72 -13.33 -3.62
C GLN A 108 4.91 -14.41 -4.69
N GLU A 109 5.84 -15.32 -4.45
CA GLU A 109 6.06 -16.45 -5.35
C GLU A 109 4.99 -17.53 -5.15
N LYS A 110 4.65 -18.30 -6.19
CA LYS A 110 3.54 -19.27 -6.13
C LYS A 110 3.69 -20.35 -5.03
N GLN A 111 4.92 -20.66 -4.65
CA GLN A 111 5.24 -21.67 -3.64
C GLN A 111 5.57 -21.06 -2.27
N GLU A 112 5.62 -19.73 -2.18
CA GLU A 112 5.99 -19.02 -0.96
C GLU A 112 4.78 -18.90 -0.03
N THR A 113 4.93 -19.33 1.22
CA THR A 113 3.89 -19.18 2.24
C THR A 113 3.70 -17.70 2.60
N VAL A 114 2.52 -17.35 3.12
CA VAL A 114 2.24 -15.96 3.54
C VAL A 114 3.25 -15.45 4.58
N PRO A 115 3.58 -16.20 5.66
CA PRO A 115 4.58 -15.75 6.63
C PRO A 115 5.96 -15.53 6.00
N SER A 116 6.43 -16.44 5.14
CA SER A 116 7.72 -16.28 4.44
C SER A 116 7.75 -15.03 3.56
N PHE A 117 6.65 -14.77 2.84
CA PHE A 117 6.50 -13.57 2.04
C PHE A 117 6.55 -12.29 2.87
N VAL A 118 5.82 -12.24 3.98
CA VAL A 118 5.81 -11.08 4.87
C VAL A 118 7.19 -10.82 5.46
N LEU A 119 7.88 -11.86 5.94
CA LEU A 119 9.24 -11.72 6.49
C LEU A 119 10.26 -11.28 5.42
N ARG A 120 10.11 -11.74 4.17
CA ARG A 120 10.91 -11.24 3.05
C ARG A 120 10.63 -9.77 2.76
N ALA A 121 9.35 -9.35 2.77
CA ALA A 121 8.98 -7.95 2.64
C ALA A 121 9.55 -7.10 3.78
N CYS A 122 9.53 -7.60 5.01
CA CYS A 122 10.19 -6.94 6.15
C CYS A 122 11.67 -6.66 5.87
N GLY A 123 12.42 -7.67 5.41
CA GLY A 123 13.84 -7.49 5.08
C GLY A 123 14.11 -6.46 3.97
N ILE A 124 13.18 -6.28 3.02
CA ILE A 124 13.29 -5.27 1.96
C ILE A 124 12.98 -3.87 2.48
N VAL A 125 11.93 -3.74 3.30
CA VAL A 125 11.57 -2.49 3.95
C VAL A 125 12.70 -2.04 4.89
N GLU A 126 13.25 -2.92 5.73
CA GLU A 126 14.37 -2.58 6.62
C GLU A 126 15.59 -2.02 5.85
N LYS A 127 15.95 -2.63 4.72
CA LYS A 127 17.08 -2.18 3.88
C LYS A 127 16.82 -0.83 3.22
N SER A 128 15.57 -0.56 2.84
CA SER A 128 15.20 0.70 2.20
C SER A 128 15.04 1.86 3.19
N GLN A 129 14.99 1.63 4.51
CA GLN A 129 14.93 2.72 5.51
C GLN A 129 16.23 3.50 5.58
N LYS A 130 17.36 2.80 5.59
CA LYS A 130 18.71 3.37 5.83
C LYS A 130 19.15 4.44 4.82
N SER A 131 18.44 4.53 3.71
CA SER A 131 18.90 5.24 2.53
C SER A 131 18.09 6.54 2.30
N GLY A 132 16.87 6.66 2.88
CA GLY A 132 15.97 7.82 2.69
C GLY A 132 15.62 8.65 3.92
N GLU A 133 16.07 8.28 5.13
CA GLU A 133 15.85 9.09 6.33
C GLU A 133 16.71 10.36 6.29
N GLY A 134 16.07 11.52 6.09
CA GLY A 134 16.67 12.80 6.45
C GLY A 134 17.00 12.84 7.95
N VAL A 135 17.87 13.75 8.38
CA VAL A 135 18.31 13.87 9.79
C VAL A 135 17.09 14.03 10.70
N LYS A 136 16.68 12.95 11.38
CA LYS A 136 15.70 13.03 12.47
C LYS A 136 16.32 13.86 13.59
N SER A 137 15.52 14.71 14.24
CA SER A 137 15.98 15.41 15.43
C SER A 137 16.32 14.38 16.51
N THR A 138 17.34 14.65 17.31
CA THR A 138 17.74 13.82 18.45
C THR A 138 16.59 13.52 19.39
N ALA A 139 15.66 14.48 19.56
CA ALA A 139 14.44 14.31 20.34
C ALA A 139 13.49 13.24 19.76
N LYS A 140 13.31 13.18 18.43
CA LYS A 140 12.45 12.16 17.80
C LYS A 140 13.04 10.76 17.89
N ILE A 141 14.36 10.65 17.79
CA ILE A 141 15.07 9.37 17.95
C ILE A 141 14.89 8.86 19.38
N ALA A 142 15.08 9.73 20.37
CA ALA A 142 14.90 9.37 21.78
C ALA A 142 13.46 8.92 22.10
N GLU A 143 12.45 9.61 21.54
CA GLU A 143 11.04 9.23 21.69
C GLU A 143 10.73 7.87 21.03
N GLU A 144 11.28 7.60 19.84
CA GLU A 144 11.13 6.30 19.16
C GLU A 144 11.79 5.17 19.97
N ASP A 145 12.96 5.42 20.56
CA ASP A 145 13.69 4.46 21.41
C ASP A 145 13.01 4.20 22.75
N GLU A 146 12.36 5.21 23.34
CA GLU A 146 11.56 5.05 24.56
C GLU A 146 10.31 4.20 24.29
N LYS A 147 9.55 4.53 23.25
CA LYS A 147 8.40 3.71 22.82
C LYS A 147 8.81 2.28 22.48
N LYS A 148 10.01 2.10 21.92
CA LYS A 148 10.56 0.76 21.65
C LYS A 148 10.84 0.00 22.94
N ARG A 149 11.45 0.64 23.94
CA ARG A 149 11.70 0.03 25.25
C ARG A 149 10.42 -0.36 25.97
N GLU A 150 9.45 0.54 26.06
CA GLU A 150 8.14 0.25 26.69
C GLU A 150 7.44 -0.95 26.06
N ARG A 151 7.53 -1.09 24.72
CA ARG A 151 6.97 -2.25 24.02
C ARG A 151 7.70 -3.54 24.36
N ILE A 152 9.03 -3.54 24.36
CA ILE A 152 9.83 -4.72 24.69
C ILE A 152 9.53 -5.16 26.12
N ASP A 153 9.46 -4.23 27.06
CA ASP A 153 9.13 -4.53 28.46
C ASP A 153 7.74 -5.18 28.57
N ARG A 154 6.73 -4.64 27.86
CA ARG A 154 5.39 -5.24 27.79
C ARG A 154 5.40 -6.65 27.20
N LEU A 155 6.25 -6.94 26.21
CA LEU A 155 6.39 -8.28 25.64
C LEU A 155 7.14 -9.23 26.58
N CYS A 156 8.08 -8.73 27.38
CA CYS A 156 8.78 -9.51 28.40
C CYS A 156 7.82 -10.05 29.48
N ASP A 157 6.73 -9.35 29.77
CA ASP A 157 5.69 -9.81 30.71
C ASP A 157 4.71 -10.84 30.10
N MET A 158 4.71 -11.00 28.78
CA MET A 158 3.87 -11.97 28.08
C MET A 158 4.50 -13.36 28.00
N THR A 159 3.67 -14.38 27.85
CA THR A 159 4.13 -15.74 27.51
C THR A 159 4.53 -15.84 26.03
N THR A 160 5.46 -16.74 25.69
CA THR A 160 5.89 -16.95 24.30
C THR A 160 4.71 -17.21 23.36
N ALA A 161 3.76 -18.06 23.77
CA ALA A 161 2.57 -18.37 22.98
C ALA A 161 1.68 -17.14 22.69
N GLN A 162 1.57 -16.21 23.63
CA GLN A 162 0.81 -14.97 23.40
C GLN A 162 1.51 -14.06 22.39
N ILE A 163 2.84 -13.99 22.41
CA ILE A 163 3.60 -13.20 21.44
C ILE A 163 3.56 -13.86 20.05
N GLU A 164 3.63 -15.19 19.97
CA GLU A 164 3.46 -15.94 18.71
C GLU A 164 2.06 -15.70 18.10
N ALA A 165 1.02 -15.67 18.92
CA ALA A 165 -0.33 -15.33 18.47
C ALA A 165 -0.42 -13.88 17.93
N GLU A 166 0.20 -12.91 18.63
CA GLU A 166 0.30 -11.53 18.11
C GLU A 166 1.07 -11.47 16.79
N ASN A 167 2.19 -12.19 16.67
CA ASN A 167 2.99 -12.24 15.46
C ASN A 167 2.20 -12.82 14.29
N THR A 168 1.42 -13.86 14.53
CA THR A 168 0.54 -14.47 13.52
C THR A 168 -0.52 -13.49 13.05
N GLN A 169 -1.18 -12.80 13.99
CA GLN A 169 -2.16 -11.76 13.66
C GLN A 169 -1.53 -10.62 12.85
N MET A 170 -0.40 -10.10 13.31
CA MET A 170 0.32 -9.03 12.61
C MET A 170 0.82 -9.45 11.23
N THR A 171 1.24 -10.70 11.07
CA THR A 171 1.64 -11.25 9.77
C THR A 171 0.47 -11.21 8.79
N ASN A 172 -0.72 -11.62 9.23
CA ASN A 172 -1.93 -11.57 8.41
C ASN A 172 -2.34 -10.14 8.07
N ASP A 173 -2.26 -9.22 9.04
CA ASP A 173 -2.58 -7.80 8.82
C ASP A 173 -1.61 -7.13 7.85
N LEU A 174 -0.31 -7.38 8.02
CA LEU A 174 0.74 -6.94 7.11
C LEU A 174 0.55 -7.49 5.72
N TYR A 175 0.19 -8.77 5.58
CA TYR A 175 -0.08 -9.36 4.27
C TYR A 175 -1.19 -8.60 3.54
N ARG A 176 -2.31 -8.30 4.22
CA ARG A 176 -3.41 -7.51 3.63
C ARG A 176 -2.95 -6.11 3.25
N LEU A 177 -2.19 -5.43 4.11
CA LEU A 177 -1.65 -4.10 3.84
C LEU A 177 -0.68 -4.11 2.65
N LEU A 178 0.21 -5.10 2.56
CA LEU A 178 1.13 -5.29 1.43
C LEU A 178 0.37 -5.43 0.12
N LYS A 179 -0.73 -6.20 0.09
CA LYS A 179 -1.55 -6.37 -1.11
C LYS A 179 -2.19 -5.05 -1.55
N LYS A 180 -2.78 -4.30 -0.61
CA LYS A 180 -3.36 -2.97 -0.91
C LYS A 180 -2.31 -1.99 -1.41
N TYR A 181 -1.19 -1.90 -0.69
CA TYR A 181 -0.08 -1.01 -1.03
C TYR A 181 0.49 -1.31 -2.41
N THR A 182 0.81 -2.57 -2.68
CA THR A 182 1.39 -2.98 -3.97
C THR A 182 0.42 -2.72 -5.12
N GLY A 183 -0.89 -2.87 -4.91
CA GLY A 183 -1.90 -2.46 -5.88
C GLY A 183 -1.83 -0.98 -6.23
N LEU A 184 -1.97 -0.10 -5.24
CA LEU A 184 -1.87 1.35 -5.47
C LEU A 184 -0.54 1.75 -6.11
N ARG A 185 0.56 1.13 -5.69
CA ARG A 185 1.89 1.38 -6.28
C ARG A 185 1.94 0.98 -7.75
N ASN A 186 1.35 -0.15 -8.13
CA ASN A 186 1.30 -0.59 -9.53
C ASN A 186 0.50 0.41 -10.39
N LEU A 187 -0.61 0.95 -9.88
CA LEU A 187 -1.36 2.01 -10.58
C LEU A 187 -0.51 3.25 -10.85
N ILE A 188 0.26 3.70 -9.87
CA ILE A 188 1.15 4.86 -10.03
C ILE A 188 2.25 4.54 -11.06
N ARG A 189 2.81 3.32 -11.02
CA ARG A 189 3.83 2.87 -11.98
C ARG A 189 3.30 2.82 -13.41
N GLU A 190 2.13 2.22 -13.62
CA GLU A 190 1.47 2.14 -14.92
C GLU A 190 1.09 3.53 -15.44
N LEU A 191 0.53 4.39 -14.58
CA LEU A 191 0.26 5.79 -14.92
C LEU A 191 1.53 6.52 -15.39
N LYS A 192 2.68 6.29 -14.75
CA LYS A 192 3.97 6.87 -15.16
C LYS A 192 4.38 6.39 -16.54
N VAL A 193 4.33 5.08 -16.79
CA VAL A 193 4.70 4.48 -18.08
C VAL A 193 3.82 5.06 -19.19
N GLU A 194 2.50 5.01 -19.01
CA GLU A 194 1.55 5.50 -20.01
C GLU A 194 1.62 7.03 -20.20
N TYR A 195 1.85 7.79 -19.12
CA TYR A 195 2.06 9.23 -19.23
C TYR A 195 3.31 9.56 -20.06
N VAL A 196 4.42 8.81 -19.87
CA VAL A 196 5.65 8.99 -20.65
C VAL A 196 5.39 8.62 -22.11
N ASN A 197 4.73 7.49 -22.38
CA ASN A 197 4.36 7.07 -23.73
C ASN A 197 3.47 8.09 -24.42
N SER A 198 2.56 8.76 -23.68
CA SER A 198 1.68 9.79 -24.24
C SER A 198 2.42 11.00 -24.83
N LYS A 199 3.70 11.22 -24.47
CA LYS A 199 4.47 12.41 -24.90
C LYS A 199 4.73 12.47 -26.39
N VAL A 200 4.65 11.34 -27.10
CA VAL A 200 4.83 11.30 -28.56
C VAL A 200 3.67 11.96 -29.30
N TYR A 201 2.51 12.10 -28.66
CA TYR A 201 1.31 12.62 -29.29
C TYR A 201 1.21 14.15 -29.20
N PRO A 202 0.68 14.83 -30.24
CA PRO A 202 0.32 16.25 -30.20
C PRO A 202 -0.74 16.56 -29.14
N ILE A 203 -0.93 17.85 -28.82
CA ILE A 203 -1.81 18.30 -27.73
C ILE A 203 -3.23 17.73 -27.83
N PHE A 204 -3.86 17.76 -29.01
CA PHE A 204 -5.27 17.35 -29.14
C PHE A 204 -5.52 15.86 -28.91
N PRO A 205 -4.81 14.91 -29.57
CA PRO A 205 -4.93 13.49 -29.23
C PRO A 205 -4.50 13.21 -27.78
N ARG A 206 -3.41 13.85 -27.35
CA ARG A 206 -2.86 13.65 -26.01
C ARG A 206 -3.83 14.08 -24.91
N TYR A 207 -4.60 15.14 -25.12
CA TYR A 207 -5.62 15.57 -24.17
C TYR A 207 -6.63 14.46 -23.85
N ASN A 208 -7.08 13.71 -24.85
CA ASN A 208 -7.97 12.57 -24.63
C ASN A 208 -7.26 11.44 -23.90
N ILE A 209 -6.02 11.11 -24.30
CA ILE A 209 -5.19 10.12 -23.60
C ILE A 209 -5.08 10.47 -22.11
N LEU A 210 -4.70 11.70 -21.76
CA LEU A 210 -4.55 12.10 -20.35
C LEU A 210 -5.84 12.00 -19.55
N LYS A 211 -7.00 12.30 -20.15
CA LYS A 211 -8.30 12.09 -19.50
C LYS A 211 -8.54 10.60 -19.24
N ASP A 212 -8.26 9.76 -20.23
CA ASP A 212 -8.56 8.35 -20.15
C ASP A 212 -7.62 7.64 -19.16
N LEU A 213 -6.34 8.00 -19.10
CA LEU A 213 -5.42 7.54 -18.04
C LEU A 213 -5.95 7.82 -16.63
N ILE A 214 -6.52 9.01 -16.39
CA ILE A 214 -7.10 9.34 -15.09
C ILE A 214 -8.37 8.53 -14.84
N LYS A 215 -9.25 8.39 -15.86
CA LYS A 215 -10.45 7.57 -15.75
C LYS A 215 -10.14 6.11 -15.48
N ASP A 216 -9.12 5.55 -16.12
CA ASP A 216 -8.77 4.15 -15.97
C ASP A 216 -8.41 3.83 -14.52
N ILE A 217 -7.71 4.76 -13.84
CA ILE A 217 -7.49 4.69 -12.38
C ILE A 217 -8.81 4.70 -11.62
N MET A 218 -9.77 5.56 -11.97
CA MET A 218 -11.07 5.64 -11.28
C MET A 218 -11.84 4.34 -11.28
N HIS A 219 -11.76 3.62 -12.39
CA HIS A 219 -12.52 2.38 -12.58
C HIS A 219 -11.69 1.17 -12.17
N HIS A 220 -10.44 1.37 -11.74
CA HIS A 220 -9.59 0.27 -11.32
C HIS A 220 -10.06 -0.28 -9.97
N GLN A 221 -10.13 -1.61 -9.89
CA GLN A 221 -10.63 -2.31 -8.70
C GLN A 221 -9.84 -1.91 -7.44
N GLU A 222 -8.51 -1.89 -7.52
CA GLU A 222 -7.64 -1.56 -6.38
C GLU A 222 -7.86 -0.13 -5.87
N TYR A 223 -8.16 0.83 -6.75
CA TYR A 223 -8.49 2.20 -6.33
C TYR A 223 -9.88 2.26 -5.69
N MET A 224 -10.87 1.61 -6.29
CA MET A 224 -12.25 1.58 -5.79
C MET A 224 -12.35 0.93 -4.41
N GLU A 225 -11.61 -0.16 -4.17
CA GLU A 225 -11.54 -0.80 -2.85
C GLU A 225 -11.08 0.20 -1.77
N VAL A 226 -10.11 1.05 -2.09
CA VAL A 226 -9.55 2.04 -1.17
C VAL A 226 -10.48 3.23 -0.93
N CYS A 227 -11.26 3.63 -1.93
CA CYS A 227 -12.29 4.68 -1.76
C CYS A 227 -13.45 4.25 -0.86
N HIS A 228 -13.67 2.94 -0.70
CA HIS A 228 -14.72 2.39 0.15
C HIS A 228 -14.23 2.00 1.54
N GLU A 229 -12.94 2.16 1.83
CA GLU A 229 -12.43 2.13 3.20
C GLU A 229 -12.98 3.36 3.91
N VAL A 230 -14.11 3.19 4.61
CA VAL A 230 -14.57 4.16 5.60
C VAL A 230 -13.43 4.34 6.59
N ASP A 231 -12.93 5.57 6.73
CA ASP A 231 -12.01 5.91 7.82
C ASP A 231 -12.73 5.51 9.11
N ALA A 232 -12.32 4.37 9.69
CA ALA A 232 -12.79 3.94 10.98
C ALA A 232 -12.22 4.93 11.99
N VAL A 233 -13.00 5.97 12.27
CA VAL A 233 -12.81 6.89 13.40
C VAL A 233 -13.12 6.16 14.69
#